data_AF-A0ABD0NGG8-F1
#
_entry.id   AF-A0ABD0NGG8-F1
#
_cell.length_a   1.000
_cell.length_b   1.000
_cell.length_c   1.000
_cell.angle_alpha   90.00
_cell.angle_beta   90.00
_cell.angle_gamma   90.00
#
_symmetry.space_group_name_H-M   'P 1'
#
loop_
_entity.id
_entity.type
_entity.pdbx_description
1 polymer ?
#
loop_
_entity_poly.entity_id
_entity_poly.type
_entity_poly.pdbx_seq_one_letter_code
_entity_poly.pdbx_strand_id
1 'polypeptide(L)' 'FSSKVKLGERTGDLTISNIRTIHSGLYKLKISNGKRHKYKRFIVTVTGKYQ' A
#
# COMPACT_ATOMS: atom_id res chain seq x y z
N PHE A 1 -9.12 8.51 -2.30
CA PHE A 1 -8.28 7.43 -1.74
C PHE A 1 -8.97 6.66 -0.62
N SER A 2 -9.72 7.31 0.29
CA SER A 2 -10.39 6.68 1.44
C SER A 2 -11.35 5.53 1.10
N SER A 3 -12.03 5.55 -0.06
CA SER A 3 -12.94 4.45 -0.45
C SER A 3 -12.22 3.16 -0.85
N LYS A 4 -10.91 3.21 -1.14
CA LYS A 4 -10.12 2.09 -1.67
C LYS A 4 -9.03 1.61 -0.72
N VAL A 5 -8.96 2.14 0.50
CA VAL A 5 -7.92 1.84 1.49
C VAL A 5 -8.60 1.47 2.81
N LYS A 6 -8.28 0.29 3.36
CA LYS A 6 -8.80 -0.21 4.64
C LYS A 6 -7.66 -0.70 5.52
N LEU A 7 -7.70 -0.34 6.80
CA LEU A 7 -6.78 -0.87 7.81
C LEU A 7 -7.45 -2.04 8.53
N GLY A 8 -6.81 -3.20 8.56
CA GLY A 8 -7.25 -4.36 9.31
C GLY A 8 -7.01 -4.14 10.80
N GLU A 9 -8.09 -4.17 11.60
CA GLU A 9 -8.02 -3.86 13.04
C GLU A 9 -7.27 -4.93 13.85
N ARG A 10 -7.25 -6.18 13.38
CA ARG A 10 -6.67 -7.32 14.10
C ARG A 10 -5.16 -7.49 13.86
N THR A 11 -4.72 -7.29 12.62
CA THR A 11 -3.33 -7.54 12.18
C THR A 11 -2.58 -6.28 11.78
N GLY A 12 -3.27 -5.15 11.62
CA GLY A 12 -2.68 -3.88 11.17
C GLY A 12 -2.31 -3.86 9.69
N ASP A 13 -2.82 -4.80 8.90
CA ASP A 13 -2.58 -4.84 7.46
C ASP A 13 -3.34 -3.73 6.73
N LEU A 14 -2.72 -3.18 5.69
CA LEU A 14 -3.34 -2.17 4.84
C LEU A 14 -3.81 -2.83 3.54
N THR A 15 -5.11 -2.95 3.39
CA THR A 15 -5.74 -3.45 2.17
C THR A 15 -6.04 -2.28 1.22
N ILE A 16 -5.54 -2.37 -0.01
CA ILE A 16 -5.86 -1.43 -1.10
C ILE A 16 -6.68 -2.19 -2.14
N SER A 17 -7.90 -1.76 -2.44
CA SER A 17 -8.80 -2.43 -3.38
C SER A 17 -8.80 -1.77 -4.76
N ASN A 18 -9.33 -2.48 -5.77
CA ASN A 18 -9.45 -2.01 -7.15
C ASN A 18 -8.11 -1.58 -7.77
N ILE A 19 -7.07 -2.37 -7.52
CA ILE A 19 -5.73 -2.13 -8.06
C ILE A 19 -5.68 -2.52 -9.55
N ARG A 20 -5.07 -1.70 -10.40
CA ARG A 20 -4.86 -1.93 -11.83
C ARG A 20 -3.36 -1.84 -12.14
N THR A 21 -2.94 -2.29 -13.31
CA THR A 21 -1.53 -2.26 -13.75
C THR A 21 -0.92 -0.85 -13.68
N ILE A 22 -1.73 0.20 -13.94
CA ILE A 22 -1.35 1.62 -13.82
C ILE A 22 -0.97 2.06 -12.40
N HIS A 23 -1.30 1.26 -11.37
CA HIS A 23 -0.90 1.53 -10.00
C HIS A 23 0.46 0.90 -9.66
N SER A 24 1.14 0.24 -10.61
CA SER A 24 2.52 -0.18 -10.39
C SER A 24 3.43 1.03 -10.17
N GLY A 25 4.48 0.87 -9.36
CA GLY A 25 5.46 1.92 -9.17
C GLY A 25 6.18 1.84 -7.83
N LEU A 26 6.85 2.93 -7.50
CA LEU A 26 7.57 3.09 -6.24
C LEU A 26 6.62 3.59 -5.14
N TYR A 27 6.49 2.79 -4.09
CA TYR A 27 5.75 3.13 -2.88
C TYR A 27 6.69 3.45 -1.73
N LYS A 28 6.31 4.45 -0.92
CA LYS A 28 7.01 4.84 0.30
C LYS A 28 6.11 4.59 1.51
N LEU A 29 6.53 3.69 2.39
CA LEU A 29 5.89 3.45 3.67
C LEU A 29 6.53 4.36 4.73
N LYS A 30 5.72 5.22 5.36
CA LYS A 30 6.11 6.02 6.53
C LYS A 30 5.52 5.36 7.78
N ILE A 31 6.38 4.93 8.70
CA ILE A 31 5.99 4.40 10.01
C ILE A 31 6.33 5.47 11.03
N SER A 32 5.33 5.99 11.74
CA SER A 32 5.51 7.05 12.74
C SER A 32 5.32 6.47 14.14
N ASN A 33 6.26 6.74 15.04
CA ASN A 33 6.18 6.39 16.46
C ASN A 33 6.57 7.64 17.27
N GLY A 34 5.56 8.41 17.68
CA GLY A 34 5.76 9.74 18.28
C GLY A 34 6.57 10.65 17.35
N LYS A 35 7.69 11.18 17.86
CA LYS A 35 8.62 12.02 17.09
C LYS A 35 9.55 11.24 16.16
N ARG A 36 9.58 9.90 16.23
CA ARG A 36 10.45 9.06 15.39
C ARG A 36 9.70 8.63 14.13
N HIS A 37 10.36 8.79 12.98
CA HIS A 37 9.85 8.31 11.69
C HIS A 37 10.81 7.29 11.09
N LYS A 38 10.27 6.16 10.64
CA LYS A 38 10.99 5.18 9.81
C LYS A 38 10.38 5.18 8.43
N TYR A 39 11.21 4.96 7.42
CA TYR A 39 10.80 4.91 6.03
C TYR A 39 11.24 3.62 5.38
N LYS A 40 10.36 3.02 4.59
CA LYS A 40 10.67 1.90 3.71
C LYS A 40 10.19 2.23 2.30
N ARG A 41 10.91 1.73 1.30
CA ARG A 41 10.56 1.87 -0.12
C ARG A 41 10.31 0.50 -0.69
N PHE A 42 9.26 0.38 -1.47
CA PHE A 42 8.86 -0.86 -2.14
C PHE A 42 8.63 -0.55 -3.62
N ILE A 43 9.17 -1.38 -4.50
CA ILE A 43 8.72 -1.41 -5.89
C ILE A 43 7.55 -2.37 -5.93
N VAL A 44 6.38 -1.87 -6.31
CA VAL A 44 5.16 -2.67 -6.45
C VAL A 44 4.89 -2.84 -7.94
N THR A 45 4.84 -4.08 -8.38
CA THR A 45 4.49 -4.44 -9.76
C THR A 45 3.13 -5.13 -9.74
N VAL A 46 2.16 -4.60 -10.48
CA VAL A 46 0.83 -5.15 -10.63
C VAL A 46 0.70 -5.68 -12.06
N THR A 47 0.52 -6.98 -12.19
CA THR A 47 0.31 -7.65 -13.48
C THR A 47 -1.15 -8.07 -13.61
N GLY A 48 -1.79 -7.72 -14.73
CA GLY A 48 -3.08 -8.30 -15.10
C GLY A 48 -2.86 -9.60 -15.87
N LYS A 49 -3.67 -10.62 -15.62
CA LYS A 49 -3.83 -11.74 -16.55
C LYS A 49 -5.04 -11.41 -17.43
N TYR A 50 -4.82 -11.20 -18.71
CA TYR A 50 -5.88 -11.30 -19.69
C TYR A 50 -6.18 -12.80 -19.85
N GLN A 51 -7.43 -13.20 -19.58
CA GLN A 51 -7.94 -14.52 -19.93
C GLN A 51 -8.63 -14.43 -21.29
#